data_AF-A0A2C5X5A9-F1
#
_entry.id   AF-A0A2C5X5A9-F1
#
_cell.length_a   1.000
_cell.length_b   1.000
_cell.length_c   1.000
_cell.angle_alpha   90.00
_cell.angle_beta   90.00
_cell.angle_gamma   90.00
#
_symmetry.space_group_name_H-M   'P 1'
#
loop_
_entity.id
_entity.type
_entity.pdbx_description
1 polymer ?
#
loop_
_entity_poly.entity_id
_entity_poly.type
_entity_poly.pdbx_seq_one_letter_code
_entity_poly.pdbx_strand_id
1 'polypeptide(L)'
;MPMSLEKHLVFYGTYHSHPVNLAIHMCTVPPIVFAVLCLASNSGVLIPLPSWLTPPHLDLNLGTMAALTLGTLYVLLEPVAGALLAILCIYGTSLVNAQRDAHPEAANRIALETLAVGWLLQLVGNTAFEKHIHEELSHVAQAVFVAPVFVWFKILFAVGYRRELQGRVNASVHKELVKIGKEKKR
;
A
#
# COMPACT_ATOMS: atom_id res chain seq x y z
N MET A 1 14.42 -8.08 -13.52
CA MET A 1 13.21 -8.84 -13.15
C MET A 1 12.22 -7.88 -12.52
N PRO A 2 11.02 -7.72 -13.11
CA PRO A 2 10.03 -6.71 -12.69
C PRO A 2 9.45 -6.93 -11.28
N MET A 3 9.68 -8.09 -10.66
CA MET A 3 9.19 -8.47 -9.33
C MET A 3 10.35 -8.69 -8.35
N SER A 4 11.08 -7.63 -7.99
CA SER A 4 12.14 -7.72 -6.97
C SER A 4 11.69 -7.01 -5.70
N LEU A 5 11.30 -7.78 -4.69
CA LEU A 5 10.93 -7.27 -3.38
C LEU A 5 11.98 -6.29 -2.85
N GLU A 6 13.26 -6.68 -2.86
CA GLU A 6 14.35 -5.83 -2.36
C GLU A 6 14.41 -4.49 -3.09
N LYS A 7 14.26 -4.47 -4.43
CA LYS A 7 14.24 -3.21 -5.19
C LYS A 7 13.06 -2.32 -4.82
N HIS A 8 11.88 -2.90 -4.62
CA HIS A 8 10.70 -2.12 -4.18
C HIS A 8 10.88 -1.55 -2.78
N LEU A 9 11.44 -2.35 -1.85
CA LEU A 9 11.73 -1.90 -0.49
C LEU A 9 12.82 -0.81 -0.44
N VAL A 10 13.87 -0.96 -1.25
CA VAL A 10 14.96 0.03 -1.35
C VAL A 10 14.46 1.30 -2.00
N PHE A 11 13.67 1.21 -3.08
CA PHE A 11 13.04 2.36 -3.71
C PHE A 11 12.24 3.13 -2.65
N TYR A 12 11.20 2.52 -2.09
CA TYR A 12 10.32 3.23 -1.17
C TYR A 12 11.05 3.74 0.08
N GLY A 13 11.99 2.97 0.62
CA GLY A 13 12.82 3.37 1.77
C GLY A 13 13.79 4.53 1.49
N THR A 14 14.20 4.73 0.24
CA THR A 14 14.99 5.90 -0.17
C THR A 14 14.14 7.17 -0.18
N TYR A 15 12.86 7.04 -0.51
CA TYR A 15 11.92 8.16 -0.61
C TYR A 15 11.20 8.48 0.72
N HIS A 16 11.20 7.55 1.67
CA HIS A 16 10.50 7.66 2.96
C HIS A 16 11.41 7.22 4.11
N SER A 17 12.57 7.89 4.22
CA SER A 17 13.66 7.53 5.13
C SER A 17 13.59 8.25 6.48
N HIS A 18 13.01 9.45 6.52
CA HIS A 18 12.85 10.24 7.74
C HIS A 18 11.81 9.59 8.66
N PRO A 19 12.13 9.40 9.96
CA PRO A 19 11.29 8.61 10.87
C PRO A 19 9.86 9.15 11.02
N VAL A 20 9.68 10.48 11.00
CA VAL A 20 8.35 11.10 11.10
C VAL A 20 7.54 10.85 9.82
N ASN A 21 8.15 10.99 8.65
CA ASN A 21 7.45 10.73 7.39
C ASN A 21 7.08 9.25 7.28
N LEU A 22 8.03 8.37 7.60
CA LEU A 22 7.79 6.94 7.69
C LEU A 22 6.60 6.62 8.61
N ALA A 23 6.52 7.20 9.80
CA ALA A 23 5.39 7.00 10.71
C ALA A 23 4.05 7.47 10.12
N ILE A 24 4.03 8.62 9.45
CA ILE A 24 2.84 9.11 8.73
C ILE A 24 2.37 8.08 7.71
N HIS A 25 3.27 7.57 6.87
CA HIS A 25 2.93 6.56 5.85
C HIS A 25 2.47 5.24 6.46
N MET A 26 3.13 4.77 7.52
CA MET A 26 2.71 3.56 8.26
C MET A 26 1.26 3.66 8.77
N CYS A 27 0.83 4.85 9.21
CA CYS A 27 -0.52 5.08 9.73
C CYS A 27 -1.56 5.35 8.64
N THR A 28 -1.16 5.92 7.49
CA THR A 28 -2.09 6.41 6.47
C THR A 28 -2.25 5.46 5.28
N VAL A 29 -1.24 4.66 4.94
CA VAL A 29 -1.29 3.73 3.79
C VAL A 29 -2.39 2.67 3.96
N PRO A 30 -2.49 1.92 5.08
CA PRO A 30 -3.54 0.91 5.23
C PRO A 30 -4.96 1.47 5.08
N PRO A 31 -5.38 2.55 5.77
CA PRO A 31 -6.74 3.08 5.59
C PRO A 31 -6.96 3.68 4.20
N ILE A 32 -5.94 4.28 3.56
CA ILE A 32 -6.06 4.75 2.16
C ILE A 32 -6.36 3.59 1.21
N VAL A 33 -5.65 2.46 1.33
CA VAL A 33 -5.90 1.28 0.48
C VAL A 33 -7.35 0.83 0.60
N PHE A 34 -7.85 0.67 1.83
CA PHE A 34 -9.24 0.23 2.03
C PHE A 34 -10.27 1.27 1.61
N ALA A 35 -9.98 2.57 1.73
CA ALA A 35 -10.84 3.63 1.19
C ALA A 35 -10.92 3.57 -0.34
N VAL A 36 -9.81 3.35 -1.05
CA VAL A 36 -9.82 3.14 -2.51
C VAL A 36 -10.64 1.91 -2.89
N LEU A 37 -10.44 0.78 -2.20
CA LEU A 37 -11.18 -0.46 -2.49
C LEU A 37 -12.68 -0.30 -2.21
N CYS A 38 -13.05 0.39 -1.13
CA CYS A 38 -14.43 0.75 -0.83
C CYS A 38 -15.05 1.59 -1.96
N LEU A 39 -14.37 2.65 -2.41
CA LEU A 39 -14.90 3.49 -3.49
C LEU A 39 -15.00 2.73 -4.82
N ALA A 40 -14.01 1.90 -5.14
CA ALA A 40 -14.03 1.04 -6.33
C ALA A 40 -15.19 0.04 -6.31
N SER A 41 -15.61 -0.43 -5.13
CA SER A 41 -16.75 -1.35 -5.00
C SER A 41 -18.09 -0.76 -5.50
N ASN A 42 -18.21 0.58 -5.60
CA ASN A 42 -19.39 1.25 -6.17
C ASN A 42 -19.61 0.97 -7.66
N SER A 43 -18.66 0.32 -8.34
CA SER A 43 -18.86 -0.24 -9.68
C SER A 43 -20.03 -1.24 -9.78
N GLY A 44 -20.46 -1.81 -8.65
CA GLY A 44 -21.42 -2.90 -8.63
C GLY A 44 -20.79 -4.21 -9.10
N VAL A 45 -21.58 -5.27 -9.19
CA VAL A 45 -21.09 -6.59 -9.64
C VAL A 45 -20.77 -6.52 -11.14
N LEU A 46 -19.49 -6.68 -11.49
CA LEU A 46 -19.03 -6.67 -12.88
C LEU A 46 -19.08 -8.08 -13.49
N ILE A 47 -18.78 -9.09 -12.69
CA ILE A 47 -18.81 -10.50 -13.10
C ILE A 47 -19.70 -11.27 -12.12
N PRO A 48 -20.93 -11.65 -12.50
CA PRO A 48 -21.79 -12.42 -11.63
C PRO A 48 -21.24 -13.84 -11.50
N LEU A 49 -21.05 -14.30 -10.25
CA LEU A 49 -20.68 -15.67 -9.93
C LEU A 49 -21.86 -16.40 -9.29
N PRO A 50 -21.94 -17.73 -9.43
CA PRO A 50 -22.88 -18.53 -8.66
C PRO A 50 -22.67 -18.32 -7.15
N SER A 51 -23.74 -18.31 -6.36
CA SER A 51 -23.66 -18.04 -4.91
C SER A 51 -22.71 -18.95 -4.13
N TRP A 52 -22.51 -20.19 -4.58
CA TRP A 52 -21.56 -21.13 -3.97
C TRP A 52 -20.07 -20.78 -4.23
N LEU A 53 -19.80 -19.90 -5.19
CA LEU A 53 -18.46 -19.42 -5.54
C LEU A 53 -18.24 -17.96 -5.13
N THR A 54 -19.26 -17.29 -4.58
CA THR A 54 -19.19 -15.90 -4.10
C THR A 54 -19.08 -15.89 -2.58
N PRO A 55 -17.90 -15.64 -2.00
CA PRO A 55 -17.78 -15.45 -0.57
C PRO A 55 -18.58 -14.21 -0.11
N PRO A 56 -19.03 -14.16 1.16
CA PRO A 56 -19.78 -13.02 1.68
C PRO A 56 -19.09 -11.67 1.43
N HIS A 57 -19.84 -10.74 0.86
CA HIS A 57 -19.39 -9.37 0.53
C HIS A 57 -18.17 -9.31 -0.40
N LEU A 58 -17.92 -10.37 -1.16
CA LEU A 58 -16.82 -10.45 -2.13
C LEU A 58 -17.36 -10.76 -3.54
N ASP A 59 -18.49 -10.15 -3.91
CA ASP A 59 -18.90 -10.07 -5.30
C ASP A 59 -17.76 -9.48 -6.14
N LEU A 60 -17.62 -9.94 -7.39
CA LEU A 60 -16.61 -9.44 -8.32
C LEU A 60 -16.98 -8.05 -8.86
N ASN A 61 -16.99 -7.08 -7.95
CA ASN A 61 -16.91 -5.65 -8.22
C ASN A 61 -15.44 -5.23 -8.39
N LEU A 62 -15.22 -4.00 -8.84
CA LEU A 62 -13.86 -3.48 -9.09
C LEU A 62 -12.98 -3.48 -7.83
N GLY A 63 -13.55 -3.25 -6.64
CA GLY A 63 -12.84 -3.29 -5.35
C GLY A 63 -12.32 -4.70 -5.03
N THR A 64 -13.18 -5.71 -5.12
CA THR A 64 -12.80 -7.12 -4.93
C THR A 64 -11.77 -7.57 -5.94
N MET A 65 -11.94 -7.23 -7.22
CA MET A 65 -10.99 -7.56 -8.27
C MET A 65 -9.62 -6.90 -8.05
N ALA A 66 -9.60 -5.63 -7.61
CA ALA A 66 -8.37 -4.94 -7.25
C ALA A 66 -7.67 -5.59 -6.05
N ALA A 67 -8.42 -5.99 -5.02
CA ALA A 67 -7.88 -6.68 -3.84
C ALA A 67 -7.27 -8.05 -4.19
N LEU A 68 -7.93 -8.84 -5.04
CA LEU A 68 -7.40 -10.11 -5.55
C LEU A 68 -6.14 -9.91 -6.39
N THR A 69 -6.12 -8.87 -7.22
CA THR A 69 -4.95 -8.51 -8.03
C THR A 69 -3.77 -8.12 -7.14
N LEU A 70 -3.98 -7.22 -6.16
CA LEU A 70 -2.96 -6.82 -5.20
C LEU A 70 -2.45 -8.01 -4.40
N GLY A 71 -3.37 -8.84 -3.87
CA GLY A 71 -3.01 -10.05 -3.12
C GLY A 71 -2.15 -11.00 -3.94
N THR A 72 -2.51 -11.23 -5.21
CA THR A 72 -1.71 -12.05 -6.13
C THR A 72 -0.30 -11.47 -6.32
N LEU A 73 -0.20 -10.16 -6.58
CA LEU A 73 1.10 -9.51 -6.75
C LEU A 73 1.95 -9.58 -5.47
N TYR A 74 1.35 -9.49 -4.29
CA TYR A 74 2.07 -9.63 -3.01
C TYR A 74 2.60 -11.04 -2.80
N VAL A 75 1.80 -12.07 -3.08
CA VAL A 75 2.24 -13.47 -3.03
C VAL A 75 3.39 -13.71 -4.01
N LEU A 76 3.31 -13.13 -5.21
CA LEU A 76 4.39 -13.23 -6.21
C LEU A 76 5.68 -12.48 -5.78
N LEU A 77 5.58 -11.40 -5.02
CA LEU A 77 6.75 -10.70 -4.47
C LEU A 77 7.42 -11.49 -3.36
N GLU A 78 6.62 -12.04 -2.44
CA GLU A 78 7.12 -12.84 -1.33
C GLU A 78 6.02 -13.81 -0.86
N PRO A 79 6.17 -15.13 -1.08
CA PRO A 79 5.07 -16.06 -0.84
C PRO A 79 4.52 -16.06 0.59
N VAL A 80 5.38 -15.96 1.61
CA VAL A 80 4.93 -16.10 3.01
C VAL A 80 4.30 -14.81 3.54
N ALA A 81 5.06 -13.71 3.57
CA ALA A 81 4.54 -12.42 4.01
C ALA A 81 3.48 -11.87 3.07
N GLY A 82 3.63 -12.10 1.76
CA GLY A 82 2.69 -11.68 0.75
C GLY A 82 1.36 -12.41 0.84
N ALA A 83 1.34 -13.71 1.19
CA ALA A 83 0.09 -14.42 1.46
C ALA A 83 -0.65 -13.85 2.68
N LEU A 84 0.06 -13.54 3.76
CA LEU A 84 -0.55 -12.91 4.93
C LEU A 84 -1.12 -11.53 4.58
N LEU A 85 -0.39 -10.72 3.81
CA LEU A 85 -0.87 -9.42 3.35
C LEU A 85 -2.07 -9.57 2.40
N ALA A 86 -2.06 -10.55 1.50
CA ALA A 86 -3.18 -10.86 0.62
C ALA A 86 -4.45 -11.22 1.42
N ILE A 87 -4.32 -12.04 2.46
CA ILE A 87 -5.43 -12.38 3.37
C ILE A 87 -5.98 -11.11 4.02
N LEU A 88 -5.11 -10.23 4.56
CA LEU A 88 -5.52 -8.97 5.17
C LEU A 88 -6.24 -8.06 4.16
N CYS A 89 -5.74 -7.95 2.93
CA CYS A 89 -6.37 -7.15 1.88
C CYS A 89 -7.74 -7.71 1.47
N ILE A 90 -7.86 -9.02 1.25
CA ILE A 90 -9.12 -9.65 0.83
C ILE A 90 -10.15 -9.60 1.96
N TYR A 91 -9.74 -9.94 3.19
CA TYR A 91 -10.62 -9.87 4.36
C TYR A 91 -11.06 -8.44 4.65
N GLY A 92 -10.13 -7.48 4.65
CA GLY A 92 -10.47 -6.07 4.81
C GLY A 92 -11.38 -5.55 3.71
N THR A 93 -11.23 -6.03 2.47
CA THR A 93 -12.15 -5.73 1.36
C THR A 93 -13.56 -6.24 1.64
N SER A 94 -13.69 -7.47 2.15
CA SER A 94 -15.00 -8.02 2.56
C SER A 94 -15.65 -7.13 3.63
N LEU A 95 -14.89 -6.67 4.62
CA LEU A 95 -15.41 -5.77 5.67
C LEU A 95 -15.87 -4.42 5.12
N VAL A 96 -15.09 -3.77 4.26
CA VAL A 96 -15.50 -2.47 3.69
C VAL A 96 -16.68 -2.62 2.72
N ASN A 97 -16.74 -3.71 1.95
CA ASN A 97 -17.89 -4.02 1.11
C ASN A 97 -19.14 -4.23 1.98
N ALA A 98 -19.04 -5.00 3.07
CA ALA A 98 -20.15 -5.19 4.00
C ALA A 98 -20.67 -3.86 4.57
N GLN A 99 -19.77 -2.96 4.97
CA GLN A 99 -20.15 -1.63 5.44
C GLN A 99 -20.76 -0.76 4.34
N ARG A 100 -20.23 -0.83 3.12
CA ARG A 100 -20.77 -0.14 1.95
C ARG A 100 -22.17 -0.63 1.61
N ASP A 101 -22.38 -1.94 1.59
CA ASP A 101 -23.68 -2.54 1.28
C ASP A 101 -24.75 -2.14 2.31
N ALA A 102 -24.36 -2.08 3.59
CA ALA A 102 -25.27 -1.69 4.68
C ALA A 102 -25.50 -0.16 4.75
N HIS A 103 -24.48 0.65 4.49
CA HIS A 103 -24.50 2.10 4.71
C HIS A 103 -23.76 2.87 3.58
N PRO A 104 -24.27 2.85 2.33
CA PRO A 104 -23.51 3.30 1.17
C PRO A 104 -23.06 4.76 1.24
N GLU A 105 -23.94 5.68 1.66
CA GLU A 105 -23.61 7.10 1.79
C GLU A 105 -22.53 7.35 2.86
N ALA A 106 -22.67 6.71 4.03
CA ALA A 106 -21.70 6.87 5.12
C ALA A 106 -20.35 6.25 4.77
N ALA A 107 -20.33 5.05 4.20
CA ALA A 107 -19.12 4.36 3.78
C ALA A 107 -18.35 5.17 2.73
N ASN A 108 -19.05 5.70 1.72
CA ASN A 108 -18.43 6.54 0.69
C ASN A 108 -17.91 7.86 1.25
N ARG A 109 -18.66 8.50 2.16
CA ARG A 109 -18.21 9.72 2.83
C ARG A 109 -16.93 9.47 3.64
N ILE A 110 -16.91 8.44 4.48
CA ILE A 110 -15.76 8.07 5.30
C ILE A 110 -14.56 7.71 4.43
N ALA A 111 -14.77 6.98 3.32
CA ALA A 111 -13.70 6.65 2.40
C ALA A 111 -13.10 7.91 1.75
N LEU A 112 -13.92 8.85 1.29
CA LEU A 112 -13.46 10.12 0.73
C LEU A 112 -12.71 10.98 1.75
N GLU A 113 -13.23 11.11 2.97
CA GLU A 113 -12.58 11.80 4.09
C GLU A 113 -11.21 11.17 4.42
N THR A 114 -11.16 9.84 4.46
CA THR A 114 -9.93 9.06 4.69
C THR A 114 -8.89 9.32 3.62
N LEU A 115 -9.30 9.34 2.34
CA LEU A 115 -8.39 9.69 1.25
C LEU A 115 -7.88 11.12 1.38
N ALA A 116 -8.79 12.09 1.59
CA ALA A 116 -8.41 13.49 1.68
C ALA A 116 -7.40 13.74 2.83
N VAL A 117 -7.71 13.24 4.03
CA VAL A 117 -6.85 13.40 5.20
C VAL A 117 -5.56 12.61 5.05
N GLY A 118 -5.63 11.35 4.60
CA GLY A 118 -4.46 10.50 4.42
C GLY A 118 -3.45 11.07 3.42
N TRP A 119 -3.93 11.51 2.25
CA TRP A 119 -3.09 12.13 1.23
C TRP A 119 -2.51 13.47 1.69
N LEU A 120 -3.31 14.30 2.39
CA LEU A 120 -2.81 15.55 2.94
C LEU A 120 -1.67 15.32 3.94
N LEU A 121 -1.82 14.34 4.84
CA LEU A 121 -0.78 13.98 5.79
C LEU A 121 0.47 13.46 5.08
N GLN A 122 0.33 12.57 4.09
CA GLN A 122 1.47 12.07 3.30
C GLN A 122 2.17 13.18 2.52
N LEU A 123 1.42 14.13 1.95
CA LEU A 123 1.98 15.29 1.26
C LEU A 123 2.76 16.18 2.22
N VAL A 124 2.22 16.47 3.41
CA VAL A 124 2.93 17.21 4.45
C VAL A 124 4.18 16.47 4.89
N GLY A 125 4.09 15.15 5.09
CA GLY A 125 5.23 14.32 5.44
C GLY A 125 6.36 14.40 4.41
N ASN A 126 6.02 14.21 3.13
CA ASN A 126 6.97 14.27 2.02
C ASN A 126 7.58 15.68 1.87
N THR A 127 6.76 16.72 1.88
CA THR A 127 7.23 18.10 1.66
C THR A 127 8.04 18.65 2.85
N ALA A 128 7.65 18.34 4.09
CA ALA A 128 8.34 18.83 5.28
C ALA A 128 9.66 18.09 5.54
N PHE A 129 9.69 16.77 5.33
CA PHE A 129 10.80 15.91 5.77
C PHE A 129 11.63 15.31 4.62
N GLU A 130 11.10 15.19 3.41
CA GLU A 130 11.74 14.51 2.27
C GLU A 130 11.93 15.46 1.07
N LYS A 131 12.48 16.65 1.35
CA LYS A 131 12.65 17.80 0.42
C LYS A 131 13.47 17.52 -0.86
N HIS A 132 13.91 16.29 -1.11
CA HIS A 132 14.66 15.91 -2.32
C HIS A 132 13.77 15.37 -3.44
N ILE A 133 12.46 15.18 -3.22
CA ILE A 133 11.68 14.30 -4.07
C ILE A 133 10.45 15.05 -4.58
N HIS A 134 10.41 15.26 -5.90
CA HIS A 134 9.19 15.52 -6.63
C HIS A 134 8.74 14.19 -7.24
N GLU A 135 7.61 13.64 -6.81
CA GLU A 135 7.04 12.45 -7.44
C GLU A 135 6.31 12.86 -8.73
N GLU A 136 6.66 12.22 -9.86
CA GLU A 136 5.84 12.27 -11.06
C GLU A 136 4.53 11.48 -10.85
N LEU A 137 3.41 11.99 -11.35
CA LEU A 137 2.07 11.37 -11.29
C LEU A 137 2.02 9.93 -11.86
N SER A 138 2.97 9.58 -12.73
CA SER A 138 3.16 8.23 -13.29
C SER A 138 3.44 7.18 -12.21
N HIS A 139 3.87 7.58 -11.01
CA HIS A 139 4.17 6.70 -9.89
C HIS A 139 2.96 6.36 -9.01
N VAL A 140 1.78 6.95 -9.17
CA VAL A 140 0.66 6.74 -8.23
C VAL A 140 0.20 5.28 -8.20
N ALA A 141 0.04 4.63 -9.37
CA ALA A 141 -0.33 3.21 -9.42
C ALA A 141 0.77 2.31 -8.84
N GLN A 142 2.03 2.66 -9.08
CA GLN A 142 3.18 1.97 -8.49
C GLN A 142 3.25 2.19 -6.97
N ALA A 143 2.90 3.39 -6.48
CA ALA A 143 2.88 3.74 -5.07
C ALA A 143 1.77 2.97 -4.33
N VAL A 144 0.58 2.85 -4.91
CA VAL A 144 -0.52 2.04 -4.35
C VAL A 144 -0.13 0.57 -4.24
N PHE A 145 0.64 0.03 -5.19
CA PHE A 145 1.16 -1.32 -5.11
C PHE A 145 2.31 -1.47 -4.11
N VAL A 146 3.29 -0.57 -4.12
CA VAL A 146 4.55 -0.70 -3.36
C VAL A 146 4.41 -0.26 -1.90
N ALA A 147 3.62 0.77 -1.60
CA ALA A 147 3.49 1.30 -0.25
C ALA A 147 2.96 0.27 0.76
N PRO A 148 1.92 -0.55 0.45
CA PRO A 148 1.40 -1.52 1.41
C PRO A 148 2.40 -2.63 1.72
N VAL A 149 3.11 -3.14 0.70
CA VAL A 149 4.16 -4.14 0.93
C VAL A 149 5.32 -3.54 1.72
N PHE A 150 5.70 -2.28 1.48
CA PHE A 150 6.73 -1.62 2.26
C PHE A 150 6.32 -1.48 3.74
N VAL A 151 5.14 -0.93 4.02
CA VAL A 151 4.61 -0.79 5.39
C VAL A 151 4.55 -2.14 6.08
N TRP A 152 4.06 -3.17 5.39
CA TRP A 152 4.01 -4.53 5.91
C TRP A 152 5.40 -5.06 6.28
N PHE A 153 6.39 -4.88 5.41
CA PHE A 153 7.77 -5.31 5.69
C PHE A 153 8.44 -4.50 6.79
N LYS A 154 8.08 -3.23 7.01
CA LYS A 154 8.58 -2.47 8.17
C LYS A 154 8.09 -3.06 9.49
N ILE A 155 6.83 -3.51 9.56
CA ILE A 155 6.29 -4.22 10.73
C ILE A 155 7.02 -5.56 10.90
N LEU A 156 7.14 -6.33 9.82
CA LEU A 156 7.79 -7.65 9.85
C LEU A 156 9.27 -7.57 10.25
N PHE A 157 10.00 -6.57 9.75
CA PHE A 157 11.37 -6.30 10.14
C PHE A 157 11.47 -5.95 11.63
N ALA A 158 10.52 -5.19 12.18
CA ALA A 158 10.51 -4.85 13.60
C ALA A 158 10.36 -6.08 14.51
N VAL A 159 9.62 -7.11 14.06
CA VAL A 159 9.51 -8.40 14.78
C VAL A 159 10.59 -9.42 14.39
N GLY A 160 11.56 -9.03 13.56
CA GLY A 160 12.73 -9.84 13.23
C GLY A 160 12.57 -10.81 12.05
N TYR A 161 11.50 -10.69 11.25
CA TYR A 161 11.36 -11.47 10.02
C TYR A 161 12.40 -11.03 8.98
N ARG A 162 13.06 -11.98 8.29
CA ARG A 162 14.04 -11.73 7.21
C ARG A 162 15.11 -10.66 7.55
N ARG A 163 15.79 -10.80 8.70
CA ARG A 163 16.86 -9.86 9.15
C ARG A 163 17.96 -9.60 8.11
N GLU A 164 18.36 -10.62 7.35
CA GLU A 164 19.36 -10.44 6.29
C GLU A 164 18.87 -9.51 5.17
N LEU A 165 17.60 -9.64 4.76
CA LEU A 165 16.97 -8.75 3.79
C LEU A 165 16.91 -7.33 4.33
N GLN A 166 16.50 -7.16 5.60
CA GLN A 166 16.50 -5.84 6.25
C GLN A 166 17.88 -5.20 6.21
N GLY A 167 18.94 -5.96 6.49
CA GLY A 167 20.33 -5.49 6.41
C GLY A 167 20.71 -5.00 5.01
N ARG A 168 20.40 -5.79 3.97
CA ARG A 168 20.67 -5.40 2.58
C ARG A 168 19.87 -4.19 2.12
N VAL A 169 18.59 -4.11 2.50
CA VAL A 169 17.72 -2.96 2.21
C VAL A 169 18.27 -1.71 2.87
N ASN A 170 18.59 -1.75 4.16
CA ASN A 170 19.15 -0.60 4.89
C ASN A 170 20.48 -0.13 4.30
N ALA A 171 21.38 -1.06 3.97
CA ALA A 171 22.66 -0.73 3.34
C ALA A 171 22.47 -0.05 1.97
N SER A 172 21.54 -0.57 1.16
CA SER A 172 21.23 -0.01 -0.15
C SER A 172 20.56 1.36 -0.06
N VAL A 173 19.59 1.54 0.84
CA VAL A 173 18.95 2.84 1.10
C VAL A 173 20.00 3.87 1.54
N HIS A 174 20.88 3.51 2.48
CA HIS A 174 21.95 4.41 2.92
C HIS A 174 22.87 4.83 1.75
N LYS A 175 23.24 3.89 0.89
CA LYS A 175 24.05 4.16 -0.30
C LYS A 175 23.36 5.14 -1.26
N GLU A 176 22.07 4.98 -1.52
CA GLU A 176 21.30 5.88 -2.39
C GLU A 176 21.15 7.28 -1.77
N LEU A 177 20.89 7.38 -0.47
CA LEU A 177 20.83 8.67 0.23
C LEU A 177 22.15 9.44 0.17
N VAL A 178 23.29 8.75 0.35
CA VAL A 178 24.63 9.35 0.20
C VAL A 178 24.85 9.85 -1.23
N LYS A 179 24.39 9.11 -2.24
CA LYS A 179 24.50 9.50 -3.65
C LYS A 179 23.69 10.78 -3.94
N ILE A 180 22.41 10.80 -3.53
CA ILE A 180 21.53 11.97 -3.67
C ILE A 180 22.13 13.20 -2.97
N GLY A 181 22.68 13.01 -1.77
CA GLY A 181 23.34 14.09 -1.02
C GLY A 181 24.60 14.66 -1.69
N LYS A 182 25.34 13.86 -2.48
CA LYS A 182 26.49 14.32 -3.26
C LYS A 182 26.07 15.08 -4.51
N GLU A 183 25.03 14.61 -5.21
CA GLU A 183 24.49 15.26 -6.40
C GLU A 183 23.96 16.66 -6.09
N LYS A 184 23.32 16.87 -4.93
CA LYS A 184 22.87 18.19 -4.48
C LYS A 184 23.97 19.21 -4.16
N LYS A 185 25.21 18.75 -3.95
CA LYS A 185 26.36 19.61 -3.62
C LYS A 185 27.18 20.01 -4.84
N ARG A 186 26.89 19.43 -6.01
CA ARG A 186 27.46 19.79 -7.31
C ARG A 186 26.59 20.85 -7.97
#